data_AF-A0A946TVA2-F1
#
_entry.id   AF-A0A946TVA2-F1
#
_cell.length_a   1.000
_cell.length_b   1.000
_cell.length_c   1.000
_cell.angle_alpha   90.00
_cell.angle_beta   90.00
_cell.angle_gamma   90.00
#
_symmetry.space_group_name_H-M   'P 1'
#
loop_
_entity.id
_entity.type
_entity.pdbx_description
1 polymer ?
#
loop_
_entity_poly.entity_id
_entity_poly.type
_entity_poly.pdbx_seq_one_letter_code
_entity_poly.pdbx_strand_id
1 'polypeptide(L)'
;MTVKATQKVVRSAPLLVMVLGAFILGACSNTSESWQHSSKPKDQWSKDIVACKARASTLINRQLDIDSDSSFRNRDELQTQFAAYDARKKRYSYFTNCLSGKGYRRISSN
;
A
#
# COMPACT_ATOMS: atom_id res chain seq x y z
N MET A 1 -40.78 -39.08 -49.46
CA MET A 1 -39.40 -38.64 -49.17
C MET A 1 -39.29 -37.15 -49.47
N THR A 2 -39.24 -36.31 -48.45
CA THR A 2 -38.94 -34.87 -48.59
C THR A 2 -38.10 -34.45 -47.39
N VAL A 3 -36.87 -34.03 -47.67
CA VAL A 3 -35.88 -33.58 -46.68
C VAL A 3 -36.18 -32.11 -46.35
N LYS A 4 -36.25 -31.78 -45.06
CA LYS A 4 -36.13 -30.39 -44.59
C LYS A 4 -35.14 -30.33 -43.43
N ALA A 5 -33.88 -30.05 -43.77
CA ALA A 5 -32.88 -29.59 -42.82
C ALA A 5 -33.22 -28.15 -42.41
N THR A 6 -33.31 -27.88 -41.10
CA THR A 6 -33.42 -26.52 -40.57
C THR A 6 -32.30 -26.30 -39.56
N GLN A 7 -31.24 -25.69 -40.06
CA GLN A 7 -30.08 -25.20 -39.32
C GLN A 7 -30.47 -23.90 -38.60
N LYS A 8 -30.50 -23.89 -37.26
CA LYS A 8 -30.74 -22.69 -36.47
C LYS A 8 -29.42 -22.13 -35.91
N VAL A 9 -28.97 -21.08 -36.59
CA VAL A 9 -28.32 -19.85 -36.11
C VAL A 9 -27.64 -19.92 -34.74
N VAL A 10 -26.31 -19.89 -34.80
CA VAL A 10 -25.35 -19.75 -33.69
C VAL A 10 -25.65 -18.47 -32.91
N ARG A 11 -26.01 -18.61 -31.62
CA ARG A 11 -26.08 -17.49 -30.65
C ARG A 11 -24.68 -17.20 -30.09
N SER A 12 -23.84 -16.53 -30.88
CA SER A 12 -22.55 -16.00 -30.45
C SER A 12 -22.71 -14.58 -29.91
N ALA A 13 -23.26 -14.46 -28.69
CA ALA A 13 -23.38 -13.16 -28.01
C ALA A 13 -23.31 -13.21 -26.46
N PRO A 14 -22.30 -13.86 -25.83
CA PRO A 14 -21.97 -13.52 -24.44
C PRO A 14 -20.54 -12.98 -24.24
N LEU A 15 -19.66 -13.07 -25.24
CA LEU A 15 -18.24 -12.75 -25.06
C LEU A 15 -17.93 -11.25 -24.97
N LEU A 16 -18.76 -10.38 -25.56
CA LEU A 16 -18.46 -8.95 -25.66
C LEU A 16 -18.69 -8.20 -24.33
N VAL A 17 -19.62 -8.68 -23.50
CA VAL A 17 -19.91 -8.10 -22.17
C VAL A 17 -18.83 -8.47 -21.16
N MET A 18 -18.22 -9.66 -21.29
CA MET A 18 -17.18 -10.14 -20.37
C MET A 18 -15.85 -9.39 -20.57
N VAL A 19 -15.54 -8.96 -21.80
CA VAL A 19 -14.32 -8.20 -22.11
C VAL A 19 -14.42 -6.74 -21.64
N LEU A 20 -15.60 -6.12 -21.67
CA LEU A 20 -15.78 -4.74 -21.21
C LEU A 20 -15.77 -4.60 -19.67
N GLY A 21 -16.20 -5.63 -18.93
CA GLY A 21 -16.21 -5.61 -17.46
C GLY A 21 -14.83 -5.71 -16.80
N ALA A 22 -13.84 -6.30 -17.48
CA ALA A 22 -12.50 -6.50 -16.93
C ALA A 22 -11.65 -5.22 -16.84
N PHE A 23 -12.00 -4.16 -17.57
CA PHE A 23 -11.20 -2.92 -17.61
C PHE A 23 -11.50 -1.93 -16.48
N ILE A 24 -12.63 -2.05 -15.78
CA ILE A 24 -13.07 -1.03 -14.81
C ILE A 24 -12.46 -1.24 -13.41
N LEU A 25 -11.83 -2.40 -13.15
CA LEU A 25 -11.27 -2.73 -11.82
C LEU A 25 -9.80 -2.31 -11.63
N GLY A 26 -9.16 -1.68 -12.62
CA GLY A 26 -7.72 -1.36 -12.60
C GLY A 26 -7.32 -0.03 -11.94
N ALA A 27 -8.26 0.80 -11.50
CA ALA A 27 -7.99 2.20 -11.13
C ALA A 27 -7.78 2.47 -9.62
N CYS A 28 -7.37 1.47 -8.83
CA CYS A 28 -6.77 1.75 -7.52
C CYS A 28 -5.29 2.07 -7.70
N SER A 29 -4.96 3.19 -8.34
CA SER A 29 -3.59 3.70 -8.32
C SER A 29 -3.32 4.23 -6.91
N ASN A 30 -2.62 3.43 -6.11
CA ASN A 30 -2.00 3.94 -4.89
C ASN A 30 -1.12 5.11 -5.32
N THR A 31 -1.52 6.34 -4.99
CA THR A 31 -0.71 7.55 -5.19
C THR A 31 0.62 7.32 -4.51
N SER A 32 1.64 6.98 -5.29
CA SER A 32 2.96 6.68 -4.79
C SER A 32 3.52 7.98 -4.22
N GLU A 33 3.58 8.09 -2.90
CA GLU A 33 4.22 9.23 -2.26
C GLU A 33 5.69 9.24 -2.66
N SER A 34 6.09 10.23 -3.46
CA SER A 34 7.48 10.37 -3.88
C SER A 34 8.20 11.37 -2.97
N TRP A 35 9.47 11.08 -2.69
CA TRP A 35 10.35 11.95 -1.90
C TRP A 35 11.47 12.45 -2.79
N GLN A 36 11.71 13.75 -2.78
CA GLN A 36 12.76 14.37 -3.58
C GLN A 36 13.69 15.22 -2.73
N HIS A 37 14.93 15.33 -3.18
CA HIS A 37 15.95 16.18 -2.56
C HIS A 37 16.64 17.00 -3.65
N SER A 38 16.72 18.32 -3.47
CA SER A 38 17.19 19.23 -4.54
C SER A 38 18.65 19.04 -4.92
N SER A 39 19.51 18.69 -3.96
CA SER A 39 20.97 18.63 -4.17
C SER A 39 21.59 17.24 -4.14
N LYS A 40 20.82 16.18 -3.85
CA LYS A 40 21.38 14.82 -3.72
C LYS A 40 21.17 14.01 -5.00
N PRO A 41 22.13 13.16 -5.41
CA PRO A 41 21.94 12.20 -6.49
C PRO A 41 20.79 11.24 -6.19
N LYS A 42 20.02 10.86 -7.21
CA LYS A 42 18.87 9.93 -7.07
C LYS A 42 19.26 8.59 -6.43
N ASP A 43 20.47 8.09 -6.69
CA ASP A 43 20.97 6.85 -6.09
C ASP A 43 21.15 6.92 -4.56
N GLN A 44 21.32 8.13 -4.02
CA GLN A 44 21.33 8.33 -2.56
C GLN A 44 19.92 8.35 -1.98
N TRP A 45 18.89 8.68 -2.77
CA TRP A 45 17.53 8.79 -2.27
C TRP A 45 17.01 7.43 -1.80
N SER A 46 17.22 6.38 -2.59
CA SER A 46 16.82 5.02 -2.21
C SER A 46 17.51 4.56 -0.92
N LYS A 47 18.81 4.82 -0.78
CA LYS A 47 19.59 4.50 0.43
C LYS A 47 19.05 5.25 1.66
N ASP A 48 18.81 6.54 1.53
CA ASP A 48 18.26 7.36 2.62
C ASP A 48 16.84 6.92 3.00
N ILE A 49 15.98 6.61 2.02
CA ILE A 49 14.62 6.10 2.25
C ILE A 49 14.67 4.77 3.00
N VAL A 50 15.49 3.81 2.56
CA VAL A 50 15.62 2.51 3.23
C VAL A 50 16.18 2.67 4.64
N ALA A 51 17.21 3.50 4.83
CA ALA A 51 17.78 3.78 6.15
C ALA A 51 16.74 4.41 7.10
N CYS A 52 15.97 5.39 6.62
CA CYS A 52 14.91 6.01 7.42
C CYS A 52 13.77 5.04 7.75
N LYS A 53 13.38 4.16 6.81
CA LYS A 53 12.40 3.09 7.07
C LYS A 53 12.91 2.12 8.14
N ALA A 54 14.16 1.66 8.01
CA ALA A 54 14.78 0.75 8.98
C ALA A 54 14.80 1.38 10.37
N ARG A 55 15.26 2.63 10.47
CA ARG A 55 15.28 3.38 11.74
C ARG A 55 13.89 3.52 12.35
N ALA A 56 12.88 3.88 11.55
CA ALA A 56 11.50 4.00 12.02
C ALA A 56 10.94 2.66 12.54
N SER A 57 11.25 1.55 11.85
CA SER A 57 10.88 0.21 12.30
C SER A 57 11.57 -0.16 13.61
N THR A 58 12.87 0.09 13.76
CA THR A 58 13.60 -0.18 15.00
C THR A 58 13.02 0.59 16.19
N LEU A 59 12.70 1.87 16.01
CA LEU A 59 12.12 2.69 17.09
C LEU A 59 10.74 2.17 17.53
N ILE A 60 9.90 1.77 16.57
CA ILE A 60 8.57 1.24 16.89
C ILE A 60 8.65 -0.13 17.52
N ASN A 61 9.50 -1.03 17.00
CA ASN A 61 9.65 -2.36 17.56
C ASN A 61 10.15 -2.26 19.01
N ARG A 62 11.16 -1.42 19.27
CA ARG A 62 11.64 -1.17 20.64
C ARG A 62 10.54 -0.65 21.56
N GLN A 63 9.67 0.24 21.07
CA GLN A 63 8.55 0.74 21.87
C GLN A 63 7.53 -0.37 22.16
N LEU A 64 7.19 -1.18 21.16
CA LEU A 64 6.27 -2.30 21.32
C LEU A 64 6.82 -3.36 22.28
N ASP A 65 8.12 -3.65 22.23
CA ASP A 65 8.78 -4.59 23.15
C ASP A 65 8.65 -4.09 24.60
N ILE A 66 8.95 -2.81 24.86
CA ILE A 66 8.78 -2.18 26.19
C ILE A 66 7.32 -2.22 26.65
N ASP A 67 6.37 -1.93 25.75
CA ASP A 67 4.95 -1.94 26.07
C ASP A 67 4.43 -3.38 26.31
N SER A 68 5.08 -4.39 25.70
CA SER A 68 4.71 -5.80 25.78
C SER A 68 4.95 -6.46 27.14
N ASP A 69 6.04 -6.08 27.80
CA ASP A 69 6.42 -6.64 29.11
C ASP A 69 5.42 -6.30 30.22
N SER A 70 4.63 -5.23 30.07
CA SER A 70 3.79 -4.70 31.15
C SER A 70 2.28 -4.90 30.95
N SER A 71 1.79 -5.14 29.72
CA SER A 71 0.36 -4.90 29.46
C SER A 71 -0.33 -5.77 28.41
N PHE A 72 0.32 -6.76 27.80
CA PHE A 72 -0.26 -7.51 26.68
C PHE A 72 -1.08 -8.75 27.04
N ARG A 73 -1.02 -9.25 28.28
CA ARG A 73 -1.72 -10.50 28.66
C ARG A 73 -3.25 -10.37 28.79
N ASN A 74 -3.82 -9.16 28.76
CA ASN A 74 -5.25 -8.91 29.03
C ASN A 74 -5.92 -7.92 28.06
N ARG A 75 -5.35 -7.68 26.86
CA ARG A 75 -5.96 -6.74 25.91
C ARG A 75 -7.04 -7.41 25.08
N ASP A 76 -8.16 -6.71 24.95
CA ASP A 76 -9.25 -7.07 24.03
C ASP A 76 -8.79 -6.94 22.56
N GLU A 77 -9.46 -7.66 21.65
CA GLU A 77 -9.11 -7.67 20.21
C GLU A 77 -9.14 -6.25 19.62
N LEU A 78 -10.15 -5.46 19.98
CA LEU A 78 -10.29 -4.09 19.54
C LEU A 78 -9.11 -3.20 19.97
N GLN A 79 -8.63 -3.37 21.20
CA GLN A 79 -7.46 -2.64 21.71
C GLN A 79 -6.19 -3.00 20.95
N THR A 80 -6.05 -4.26 20.55
CA THR A 80 -4.92 -4.73 19.73
C THR A 80 -4.95 -4.08 18.35
N GLN A 81 -6.12 -3.97 17.73
CA GLN A 81 -6.27 -3.31 16.43
C GLN A 81 -5.94 -1.81 16.50
N PHE A 82 -6.40 -1.11 17.53
CA PHE A 82 -6.04 0.30 17.74
C PHE A 82 -4.54 0.48 17.98
N ALA A 83 -3.94 -0.34 18.83
CA ALA A 83 -2.49 -0.29 19.08
C ALA A 83 -1.69 -0.53 17.79
N ALA A 84 -2.11 -1.46 16.94
CA ALA A 84 -1.47 -1.70 15.65
C ALA A 84 -1.63 -0.51 14.69
N TYR A 85 -2.80 0.13 14.66
CA TYR A 85 -3.02 1.35 13.88
C TYR A 85 -2.11 2.50 14.36
N ASP A 86 -2.05 2.73 15.66
CA ASP A 86 -1.20 3.76 16.25
C ASP A 86 0.29 3.50 15.99
N ALA A 87 0.73 2.24 16.08
CA ALA A 87 2.09 1.86 15.75
C ALA A 87 2.41 2.17 14.27
N ARG A 88 1.50 1.88 13.34
CA ARG A 88 1.67 2.23 11.91
C ARG A 88 1.76 3.75 11.72
N LYS A 89 0.90 4.52 12.36
CA LYS A 89 0.90 5.99 12.29
C LYS A 89 2.20 6.59 12.84
N LYS A 90 2.65 6.13 14.00
CA LYS A 90 3.93 6.55 14.60
C LYS A 90 5.13 6.16 13.72
N ARG A 91 5.13 4.95 13.15
CA ARG A 91 6.17 4.51 12.20
C ARG A 91 6.29 5.48 11.02
N TYR A 92 5.15 5.86 10.44
CA TYR A 92 5.12 6.82 9.34
C TYR A 92 5.61 8.22 9.76
N SER A 93 5.26 8.67 10.95
CA SER A 93 5.79 9.92 11.52
C SER A 93 7.32 9.89 11.70
N TYR A 94 7.89 8.80 12.24
CA TYR A 94 9.35 8.69 12.35
C TYR A 94 10.05 8.68 10.99
N PHE A 95 9.47 7.99 10.00
CA PHE A 95 9.98 7.95 8.64
C PHE A 95 10.00 9.35 8.00
N THR A 96 8.87 10.06 8.05
CA THR A 96 8.71 11.41 7.49
C THR A 96 9.63 12.42 8.19
N ASN A 97 9.77 12.34 9.51
CA ASN A 97 10.70 13.18 10.29
C ASN A 97 12.16 12.91 9.92
N CYS A 98 12.53 11.63 9.71
CA CYS A 98 13.88 11.27 9.28
C CYS A 98 14.23 11.84 7.91
N LEU A 99 13.30 11.74 6.95
CA LEU A 99 13.52 12.25 5.59
C LEU A 99 13.51 13.78 5.54
N SER A 100 12.57 14.43 6.22
CA SER A 100 12.51 15.90 6.30
C SER A 100 13.75 16.47 7.00
N GLY A 101 14.23 15.84 8.07
CA GLY A 101 15.48 16.22 8.74
C GLY A 101 16.72 16.04 7.86
N LYS A 102 16.66 15.18 6.85
CA LYS A 102 17.68 15.02 5.80
C LYS A 102 17.49 15.98 4.62
N GLY A 103 16.49 16.86 4.63
CA GLY A 103 16.22 17.84 3.57
C GLY A 103 15.30 17.34 2.44
N TYR A 104 14.74 16.13 2.55
CA TYR A 104 13.80 15.63 1.55
C TYR A 104 12.43 16.30 1.69
N ARG A 105 11.77 16.52 0.56
CA ARG A 105 10.40 17.04 0.48
C ARG A 105 9.48 15.98 -0.10
N ARG A 106 8.30 15.85 0.49
CA ARG A 106 7.24 14.98 -0.01
C ARG A 106 6.58 15.66 -1.20
N ILE A 107 6.36 14.91 -2.26
CA ILE A 107 5.65 15.35 -3.46
C ILE A 107 4.47 14.42 -3.66
N SER A 108 3.28 15.00 -3.65
CA SER A 108 2.06 14.32 -4.04
C SER A 108 1.96 14.41 -5.56
N SER A 109 1.98 13.26 -6.24
CA SER A 109 1.48 13.22 -7.62
C SER A 109 -0.03 13.27 -7.51
N ASN A 110 -0.63 14.39 -7.93
CA ASN A 110 -2.08 14.52 -8.08
C ASN A 110 -2.48 14.04 -9.47
#